data_AF-A0A9P6XYX3-F1
#
_entry.id   AF-A0A9P6XYX3-F1
#
_cell.length_a   1.000
_cell.length_b   1.000
_cell.length_c   1.000
_cell.angle_alpha   90.00
_cell.angle_beta   90.00
_cell.angle_gamma   90.00
#
_symmetry.space_group_name_H-M   'P 1'
#
loop_
_entity.id
_entity.type
_entity.pdbx_description
1 polymer ?
#
loop_
_entity_poly.entity_id
_entity_poly.type
_entity_poly.pdbx_seq_one_letter_code
_entity_poly.pdbx_strand_id
1 'polypeptide(L)'
;MDKPDVDLIEGLSPAISIEQKAAGHNPRSTVGTITEIHDYLRLLYARVGTPRCPDHGYPLEAQTVSQMVDQVLTLDPEQRYMLLAPVIRDRKGEHAQVFDQLRAQGFVRVRVDGELHEIDAVPPLALRQKHTIEAL
;
A
#
# COMPACT_ATOMS: atom_id res chain seq x y z
N MET A 1 41.26 23.88 17.54
CA MET A 1 40.77 25.20 17.10
C MET A 1 40.05 25.77 18.29
N ASP A 2 40.66 26.73 18.98
CA ASP A 2 40.11 27.26 20.22
C ASP A 2 38.79 27.98 19.95
N LYS A 3 37.82 27.71 20.82
CA LYS A 3 36.48 28.27 20.72
C LYS A 3 36.55 29.77 21.06
N PRO A 4 36.02 30.68 20.22
CA PRO A 4 36.03 32.10 20.53
C PRO A 4 35.15 32.40 21.75
N ASP A 5 35.59 33.35 22.58
CA ASP A 5 34.91 33.80 23.80
C ASP A 5 33.85 34.85 23.42
N VAL A 6 32.63 34.39 23.15
CA VAL A 6 31.51 35.23 22.72
C VAL A 6 30.22 34.84 23.45
N ASP A 7 29.46 35.83 23.90
CA ASP A 7 28.29 35.63 24.76
C ASP A 7 27.04 35.15 23.99
N LEU A 8 26.89 35.57 22.72
CA LEU A 8 25.75 35.20 21.89
C LEU A 8 26.09 35.34 20.40
N ILE A 9 25.73 34.35 19.59
CA ILE A 9 25.80 34.42 18.13
C ILE A 9 24.39 34.24 17.57
N GLU A 10 23.87 35.27 16.91
CA GLU A 10 22.61 35.25 16.18
C GLU A 10 22.86 35.37 14.67
N GLY A 11 21.93 34.88 13.84
CA GLY A 11 22.02 35.01 12.38
C GLY A 11 22.88 33.97 11.65
N LEU A 12 23.21 32.85 12.31
CA LEU A 12 23.86 31.73 11.61
C LEU A 12 22.89 31.05 10.65
N SER A 13 23.27 31.02 9.37
CA SER A 13 22.58 30.19 8.38
C SER A 13 22.66 28.71 8.78
N PRO A 14 21.64 27.90 8.49
CA PRO A 14 21.71 26.45 8.67
C PRO A 14 22.94 25.88 7.96
N ALA A 15 23.81 25.21 8.71
CA ALA A 15 24.99 24.56 8.15
C ALA A 15 24.64 23.16 7.64
N ILE A 16 25.12 22.81 6.45
CA ILE A 16 25.02 21.46 5.89
C ILE A 16 26.44 20.91 5.81
N SER A 17 26.70 19.77 6.46
CA SER A 17 27.96 19.06 6.29
C SER A 17 27.86 18.10 5.11
N ILE A 18 28.85 18.14 4.22
CA ILE A 18 28.98 17.22 3.10
C ILE A 18 30.29 16.47 3.29
N GLU A 19 30.17 15.23 3.79
CA GLU A 19 31.29 14.36 4.09
C GLU A 19 31.18 13.06 3.28
N GLN A 20 32.32 12.44 2.94
CA GLN A 20 32.35 11.12 2.29
C GLN A 20 32.11 10.00 3.31
N LYS A 21 30.97 10.05 4.00
CA LYS A 21 30.54 8.97 4.90
C LYS A 21 29.86 7.90 4.05
N ALA A 22 30.31 6.65 4.15
CA ALA A 22 29.67 5.55 3.45
C ALA A 22 28.17 5.50 3.83
N ALA A 23 27.30 5.65 2.83
CA ALA A 23 25.86 5.48 3.04
C ALA A 23 25.61 4.06 3.59
N GLY A 24 24.73 3.94 4.60
CA GLY A 24 24.45 2.66 5.24
C GLY A 24 24.13 1.57 4.22
N HIS A 25 24.67 0.36 4.43
CA HIS A 25 24.49 -0.75 3.51
C HIS A 25 23.08 -1.34 3.66
N ASN A 26 22.13 -0.81 2.89
CA ASN A 26 20.83 -1.44 2.69
C ASN A 26 20.78 -2.02 1.27
N PRO A 27 20.61 -3.35 1.09
CA PRO A 27 20.63 -3.98 -0.22
C PRO A 27 19.50 -3.51 -1.16
N ARG A 28 18.46 -2.84 -0.62
CA ARG A 28 17.38 -2.24 -1.43
C ARG A 28 17.65 -0.78 -1.82
N SER A 29 18.70 -0.16 -1.28
CA SER A 29 19.06 1.22 -1.59
C SER A 29 19.93 1.25 -2.85
N THR A 30 19.51 2.03 -3.83
CA THR A 30 20.23 2.23 -5.09
C THR A 30 20.52 3.72 -5.28
N VAL A 31 21.34 4.08 -6.27
CA VAL A 31 21.53 5.49 -6.63
C VAL A 31 20.19 6.18 -6.88
N GLY A 32 19.26 5.52 -7.58
CA GLY A 32 17.95 6.09 -7.89
C GLY A 32 17.05 6.32 -6.69
N THR A 33 17.19 5.54 -5.60
CA THR A 33 16.44 5.79 -4.35
C THR A 33 17.08 6.87 -3.51
N ILE A 34 18.42 7.01 -3.54
CA ILE A 34 19.15 8.05 -2.80
C ILE A 34 18.91 9.44 -3.42
N THR A 35 18.83 9.51 -4.75
CA THR A 35 18.57 10.76 -5.47
C THR A 35 17.08 11.03 -5.71
N GLU A 36 16.19 10.17 -5.20
CA GLU A 36 14.73 10.21 -5.42
C GLU A 36 14.27 10.08 -6.89
N ILE A 37 15.20 9.96 -7.85
CA ILE A 37 14.89 9.77 -9.27
C ILE A 37 13.95 8.58 -9.50
N HIS A 38 14.13 7.50 -8.73
CA HIS A 38 13.25 6.34 -8.81
C HIS A 38 11.79 6.68 -8.49
N ASP A 39 11.53 7.59 -7.55
CA ASP A 39 10.16 7.99 -7.21
C ASP A 39 9.53 8.85 -8.32
N TYR A 40 10.32 9.71 -8.97
CA TYR A 40 9.87 10.41 -10.18
C TYR A 40 9.58 9.45 -11.34
N LEU A 41 10.44 8.44 -11.55
CA LEU A 41 10.19 7.41 -12.56
C LEU A 41 8.92 6.62 -12.25
N ARG A 42 8.68 6.26 -10.99
CA ARG A 42 7.43 5.59 -10.59
C ARG A 42 6.21 6.45 -10.93
N LEU A 43 6.25 7.75 -10.66
CA LEU A 43 5.16 8.66 -11.00
C LEU A 43 4.96 8.78 -12.52
N LEU A 44 6.06 8.85 -13.28
CA LEU A 44 6.03 8.89 -14.74
C LEU A 44 5.35 7.64 -15.31
N TYR A 45 5.85 6.45 -14.96
CA TYR A 45 5.28 5.19 -15.46
C TYR A 45 3.84 4.97 -14.99
N ALA A 46 3.47 5.39 -13.78
CA ALA A 46 2.10 5.30 -13.30
C ALA A 46 1.12 6.22 -14.07
N ARG A 47 1.58 7.36 -14.58
CA ARG A 47 0.73 8.34 -15.27
C ARG A 47 0.66 8.15 -16.77
N VAL A 48 1.78 7.83 -17.42
CA VAL A 48 1.86 7.74 -18.89
C VAL A 48 2.22 6.35 -19.41
N GLY A 49 2.60 5.42 -18.53
CA GLY A 49 2.94 4.07 -18.93
C GLY A 49 1.69 3.28 -19.36
N THR A 50 1.78 2.61 -20.51
CA THR A 50 0.75 1.65 -20.94
C THR A 50 1.07 0.28 -20.36
N PRO A 51 0.27 -0.25 -19.41
CA PRO A 51 0.50 -1.58 -18.85
C PRO A 51 0.28 -2.64 -19.95
N ARG A 52 1.10 -3.69 -19.94
CA ARG A 52 1.03 -4.79 -20.90
C ARG A 52 1.08 -6.14 -20.19
N CYS A 53 0.40 -7.12 -20.76
CA CYS A 53 0.48 -8.49 -20.29
C CYS A 53 1.90 -9.05 -20.52
N PRO A 54 2.55 -9.64 -19.50
CA PRO A 54 3.92 -10.16 -19.63
C PRO A 54 4.00 -11.36 -20.58
N ASP A 55 2.95 -12.18 -20.68
CA ASP A 55 2.94 -13.39 -21.50
C ASP A 55 2.55 -13.10 -22.95
N HIS A 56 1.56 -12.23 -23.15
CA HIS A 56 0.94 -12.02 -24.46
C HIS A 56 1.28 -10.67 -25.12
N GLY A 57 1.83 -9.71 -24.37
CA GLY A 57 2.28 -8.41 -24.90
C GLY A 57 1.19 -7.40 -25.28
N TYR A 58 -0.09 -7.77 -25.15
CA TYR A 58 -1.23 -6.88 -25.40
C TYR A 58 -1.38 -5.80 -24.31
N PRO A 59 -1.90 -4.61 -24.64
CA PRO A 59 -2.26 -3.58 -23.67
C PRO A 59 -3.29 -4.12 -22.66
N LEU A 60 -3.09 -3.84 -21.38
CA LEU A 60 -4.08 -4.13 -20.33
C LEU A 60 -5.06 -2.96 -20.27
N GLU A 61 -6.31 -3.24 -20.61
CA GLU A 61 -7.41 -2.28 -20.55
C GLU A 61 -8.29 -2.55 -19.32
N ALA A 62 -9.01 -1.52 -18.88
CA ALA A 62 -10.00 -1.67 -17.82
C ALA A 62 -11.15 -2.53 -18.32
N GLN A 63 -11.47 -3.59 -17.57
CA GLN A 63 -12.63 -4.42 -17.85
C GLN A 63 -13.90 -3.79 -17.31
N THR A 64 -15.01 -3.97 -18.02
CA THR A 64 -16.34 -3.59 -17.52
C THR A 64 -16.84 -4.61 -16.50
N VAL A 65 -17.76 -4.19 -15.63
CA VAL A 65 -18.38 -5.11 -14.65
C VAL A 65 -19.06 -6.28 -15.37
N SER A 66 -19.72 -6.03 -16.50
CA SER A 66 -20.34 -7.09 -17.31
C SER A 66 -19.31 -8.12 -17.80
N GLN A 67 -18.17 -7.67 -18.32
CA GLN A 67 -17.08 -8.57 -18.74
C GLN A 67 -16.55 -9.42 -17.58
N MET A 68 -16.46 -8.85 -16.37
CA MET A 68 -16.05 -9.61 -15.18
C MET A 68 -17.11 -10.67 -14.80
N VAL A 69 -18.40 -10.33 -14.87
CA VAL A 69 -19.49 -11.28 -14.60
C VAL A 69 -19.50 -12.40 -15.64
N ASP A 70 -19.38 -12.07 -16.93
CA ASP A 70 -19.31 -13.05 -18.02
C ASP A 70 -18.15 -14.02 -17.80
N GLN A 71 -16.99 -13.51 -17.38
CA GLN A 71 -15.83 -14.35 -17.06
C GLN A 71 -16.11 -15.27 -15.87
N VAL A 72 -16.73 -14.79 -14.80
CA VAL A 72 -17.09 -15.61 -13.63
C VAL A 72 -18.08 -16.71 -14.00
N LEU A 73 -19.00 -16.46 -14.94
CA LEU A 73 -19.96 -17.46 -15.42
C LEU A 73 -19.32 -18.59 -16.25
N THR A 74 -18.07 -18.42 -16.71
CA THR A 74 -17.32 -19.48 -17.41
C THR A 74 -16.54 -20.40 -16.46
N LEU A 75 -16.51 -20.10 -15.16
CA LEU A 75 -15.88 -20.96 -14.15
C LEU A 75 -16.65 -22.28 -13.98
N ASP A 76 -15.95 -23.30 -13.47
CA ASP A 76 -16.51 -24.63 -13.28
C ASP A 76 -17.67 -24.60 -12.27
N PRO A 77 -18.91 -24.96 -12.67
CA PRO A 77 -20.06 -24.93 -11.77
C PRO A 77 -19.98 -25.96 -10.63
N GLU A 78 -19.13 -26.99 -10.75
CA GLU A 78 -18.94 -27.98 -9.68
C GLU A 78 -18.04 -27.45 -8.56
N GLN A 79 -17.26 -26.40 -8.82
CA GLN A 79 -16.35 -25.82 -7.84
C GLN A 79 -17.04 -24.72 -7.01
N ARG A 80 -16.76 -24.71 -5.70
CA ARG A 80 -17.23 -23.65 -4.79
C ARG A 80 -16.25 -22.48 -4.80
N TYR A 81 -16.74 -21.31 -5.17
CA TYR A 81 -15.99 -20.06 -5.13
C TYR A 81 -16.49 -19.16 -4.01
N MET A 82 -15.60 -18.29 -3.52
CA MET A 82 -15.88 -17.30 -2.49
C MET A 82 -15.55 -15.93 -3.07
N LEU A 83 -16.55 -15.05 -3.17
CA LEU A 83 -16.37 -13.69 -3.68
C LEU A 83 -15.90 -12.80 -2.53
N LEU A 84 -14.76 -12.15 -2.72
CA LEU A 84 -14.14 -11.29 -1.71
C LEU A 84 -14.10 -9.85 -2.20
N ALA A 85 -14.57 -8.92 -1.38
CA ALA A 85 -14.49 -7.49 -1.64
C ALA A 85 -13.40 -6.85 -0.76
N PRO A 86 -12.18 -6.60 -1.27
CA PRO A 86 -11.10 -6.01 -0.47
C PRO A 86 -11.35 -4.52 -0.22
N VAL A 87 -11.84 -4.21 0.98
CA VAL A 87 -12.18 -2.84 1.42
C VAL A 87 -10.94 -2.08 1.86
N ILE A 88 -10.03 -2.74 2.58
CA ILE A 88 -8.75 -2.17 3.02
C ILE A 88 -7.62 -3.09 2.56
N ARG A 89 -6.56 -2.49 1.99
CA ARG A 89 -5.35 -3.19 1.55
C ARG A 89 -4.10 -2.55 2.15
N ASP A 90 -3.38 -3.31 2.97
CA ASP A 90 -2.08 -2.94 3.55
C ASP A 90 -2.03 -1.54 4.21
N ARG A 91 -3.11 -1.15 4.92
CA ARG A 91 -3.19 0.15 5.61
C ARG A 91 -3.09 0.01 7.11
N LYS A 92 -2.37 0.96 7.72
CA LYS A 92 -2.29 1.06 9.18
C LYS A 92 -3.57 1.63 9.77
N GLY A 93 -3.99 1.10 10.92
CA GLY A 93 -5.15 1.60 11.65
C GLY A 93 -5.99 0.49 12.29
N GLU A 94 -6.84 0.87 13.22
CA GLU A 94 -7.76 -0.07 13.89
C GLU A 94 -9.02 -0.34 13.06
N HIS A 95 -9.36 0.56 12.13
CA HIS A 95 -10.43 0.42 11.14
C HIS A 95 -11.84 0.12 11.70
N ALA A 96 -12.12 0.44 12.97
CA ALA A 96 -13.41 0.19 13.63
C ALA A 96 -14.63 0.71 12.82
N GLN A 97 -14.53 1.92 12.25
CA GLN A 97 -15.58 2.51 11.43
C GLN A 97 -15.94 1.67 10.19
N VAL A 98 -14.97 0.94 9.64
CA VAL A 98 -15.20 0.08 8.46
C VAL A 98 -16.03 -1.14 8.86
N PHE A 99 -15.76 -1.75 10.02
CA PHE A 99 -16.57 -2.85 10.52
C PHE A 99 -18.00 -2.41 10.82
N ASP A 100 -18.20 -1.22 11.39
CA ASP A 100 -19.55 -0.68 11.63
C ASP A 100 -20.32 -0.42 10.33
N GLN A 101 -19.65 0.10 9.29
CA GLN A 101 -20.25 0.31 7.98
C GLN A 101 -20.63 -1.01 7.30
N LEU A 102 -19.75 -2.03 7.39
CA LEU A 102 -20.02 -3.36 6.84
C LEU A 102 -21.18 -4.04 7.58
N ARG A 103 -21.26 -3.89 8.91
CA ARG A 103 -22.40 -4.37 9.71
C ARG A 103 -23.70 -3.69 9.30
N ALA A 104 -23.68 -2.38 9.09
CA ALA A 104 -24.85 -1.62 8.63
C ALA A 104 -25.32 -2.03 7.22
N GLN A 105 -24.40 -2.51 6.38
CA GLN A 105 -24.70 -3.07 5.05
C GLN A 105 -25.18 -4.53 5.09
N GLY A 106 -25.16 -5.17 6.26
CA GLY A 106 -25.65 -6.54 6.45
C GLY A 106 -24.62 -7.64 6.18
N PHE A 107 -23.33 -7.29 6.08
CA PHE A 107 -22.27 -8.30 5.98
C PHE A 107 -22.10 -9.02 7.32
N VAL A 108 -21.95 -10.35 7.24
CA VAL A 108 -21.85 -11.22 8.42
C VAL A 108 -20.42 -11.71 8.63
N ARG A 109 -19.66 -11.90 7.54
CA ARG A 109 -18.30 -12.43 7.56
C ARG A 109 -17.31 -11.46 6.94
N VAL A 110 -16.11 -11.46 7.50
CA VAL A 110 -14.99 -10.66 7.01
C VAL A 110 -13.72 -11.51 7.07
N ARG A 111 -12.82 -11.29 6.12
CA ARG A 111 -11.47 -11.84 6.17
C ARG A 111 -10.51 -10.74 6.56
N VAL A 112 -9.81 -10.92 7.68
CA VAL A 112 -8.86 -9.95 8.22
C VAL A 112 -7.48 -10.60 8.25
N ASP A 113 -6.52 -10.00 7.57
CA ASP A 113 -5.14 -10.48 7.46
C ASP A 113 -5.03 -11.95 7.00
N GLY A 114 -6.00 -12.40 6.21
CA GLY A 114 -6.08 -13.76 5.67
C GLY A 114 -6.91 -14.74 6.50
N GLU A 115 -7.32 -14.37 7.72
CA GLU A 115 -8.15 -15.18 8.59
C GLU A 115 -9.62 -14.78 8.51
N LEU A 116 -10.51 -15.77 8.47
CA LEU A 116 -11.95 -15.53 8.36
C LEU A 116 -12.57 -15.40 9.76
N HIS A 117 -13.25 -14.29 9.98
CA HIS A 117 -13.89 -13.93 11.24
C HIS A 117 -15.36 -13.58 10.99
N GLU A 118 -16.22 -13.91 11.95
CA GLU A 118 -17.55 -13.30 12.03
C GLU A 118 -17.38 -11.83 12.41
N ILE A 119 -18.17 -10.93 11.82
CA ILE A 119 -17.94 -9.47 11.94
C ILE A 119 -17.98 -8.96 13.38
N ASP A 120 -18.71 -9.65 14.26
CA ASP A 120 -18.83 -9.33 15.68
C ASP A 120 -17.75 -9.98 16.56
N ALA A 121 -17.01 -10.95 16.02
CA ALA A 121 -15.93 -11.67 16.70
C ALA A 121 -14.53 -11.25 16.24
N VAL A 122 -14.42 -10.18 15.44
CA VAL A 122 -13.13 -9.67 14.96
C VAL A 122 -12.31 -9.13 16.14
N PRO A 123 -11.06 -9.57 16.34
CA PRO A 123 -10.19 -9.04 17.37
C PRO A 123 -9.82 -7.58 17.10
N PRO A 124 -9.54 -6.77 18.14
CA PRO A 124 -9.11 -5.39 17.95
C PRO A 124 -7.79 -5.34 17.17
N LEU A 125 -7.77 -4.54 16.12
CA LEU A 125 -6.60 -4.36 15.26
C LEU A 125 -5.61 -3.36 15.84
N ALA A 126 -4.33 -3.52 15.55
CA ALA A 126 -3.28 -2.71 16.13
C ALA A 126 -3.02 -1.44 15.30
N LEU A 127 -3.19 -0.26 15.89
CA LEU A 127 -3.05 1.04 15.21
C LEU A 127 -1.77 1.21 14.37
N ARG A 128 -0.63 0.63 14.82
CA ARG A 128 0.68 0.80 14.18
C ARG A 128 1.03 -0.31 13.17
N GLN A 129 0.19 -1.34 13.06
CA GLN A 129 0.38 -2.46 12.12
C GLN A 129 -0.48 -2.25 10.89
N LYS A 130 -0.05 -2.84 9.77
CA LYS A 130 -0.79 -2.79 8.52
C LYS A 130 -1.75 -3.96 8.47
N HIS A 131 -2.99 -3.69 8.06
CA HIS A 131 -4.05 -4.68 7.99
C HIS A 131 -4.66 -4.72 6.59
N THR A 132 -5.19 -5.88 6.22
CA THR A 132 -6.00 -6.11 5.01
C THR A 132 -7.37 -6.65 5.44
N ILE A 133 -8.44 -6.01 5.00
CA ILE A 133 -9.82 -6.34 5.37
C ILE A 133 -10.64 -6.55 4.09
N GLU A 134 -11.29 -7.69 4.02
CA GLU A 134 -12.10 -8.11 2.88
C GLU A 134 -13.49 -8.55 3.35
N ALA A 135 -14.54 -8.01 2.75
CA ALA A 135 -15.92 -8.36 3.07
C ALA A 135 -16.39 -9.57 2.25
N LEU A 136 -17.27 -10.36 2.85
CA LEU A 136 -17.90 -11.56 2.30
C LEU A 136 -19.43 -11.47 2.38
#